data_AF-Q96FR4-F1
#
_entry.id   AF-Q96FR4-F1
#
_cell.length_a   1.000
_cell.length_b   1.000
_cell.length_c   1.000
_cell.angle_alpha   90.00
_cell.angle_beta   90.00
_cell.angle_gamma   90.00
#
_symmetry.space_group_name_H-M   'P 1'
#
loop_
_entity.id
_entity.type
_entity.pdbx_description
1 polymer ?
#
loop_
_entity_poly.entity_id
_entity_poly.type
_entity_poly.pdbx_seq_one_letter_code
_entity_poly.pdbx_strand_id
1 'polypeptide(L)' 'FLVNQTYGIMTSQNPKRAGEPFTEFFSIPFVEERLKQHPRPPIPLSLLLTEEEAALYIQSFWRACVVRCDPEIQELN' A
#
# COMPACT_ATOMS: atom_id res chain seq x y z
N PHE A 1 3.33 11.09 -0.46
CA PHE A 1 2.06 11.72 -0.86
C PHE A 1 1.05 10.69 -1.36
N LEU A 2 1.38 9.81 -2.31
CA LEU A 2 0.43 8.85 -2.88
C LEU A 2 -0.06 7.76 -1.91
N VAL A 3 0.79 7.26 -1.00
CA VAL A 3 0.43 6.15 -0.08
C VAL A 3 -0.75 6.50 0.83
N ASN A 4 -0.82 7.72 1.37
CA ASN A 4 -1.92 8.14 2.24
C ASN A 4 -3.24 8.30 1.45
N GLN A 5 -3.18 8.82 0.22
CA GLN A 5 -4.38 8.97 -0.62
C GLN A 5 -4.91 7.60 -1.09
N THR A 6 -4.04 6.68 -1.53
CA THR A 6 -4.49 5.36 -1.99
C THR A 6 -4.96 4.47 -0.84
N TYR A 7 -4.31 4.49 0.34
CA TYR A 7 -4.79 3.75 1.52
C TYR A 7 -6.16 4.24 1.99
N GLY A 8 -6.42 5.55 1.95
CA GLY A 8 -7.72 6.11 2.33
C GLY A 8 -8.87 5.63 1.45
N ILE A 9 -8.64 5.59 0.13
CA ILE A 9 -9.63 5.13 -0.85
C ILE A 9 -9.85 3.62 -0.72
N MET A 10 -8.79 2.84 -0.51
CA MET A 10 -8.89 1.38 -0.37
C MET A 10 -9.51 0.94 0.96
N THR A 11 -9.28 1.69 2.04
CA THR A 11 -9.86 1.39 3.36
C THR A 11 -11.33 1.81 3.47
N SER A 12 -11.75 2.89 2.80
CA SER A 12 -13.15 3.33 2.78
C SER A 12 -14.05 2.41 1.95
N GLN A 13 -13.49 1.71 0.96
CA GLN A 13 -14.19 0.66 0.21
C GLN A 13 -14.30 -0.67 0.97
N ASN A 14 -13.67 -0.80 2.14
CA ASN A 14 -13.76 -2.00 2.95
C ASN A 14 -15.07 -1.99 3.76
N PRO A 15 -16.02 -2.92 3.52
CA PRO A 15 -17.32 -2.90 4.20
C PRO A 15 -17.22 -3.04 5.72
N LYS A 16 -16.09 -3.57 6.23
CA LYS A 16 -15.80 -3.65 7.68
C LYS A 16 -15.41 -2.31 8.32
N ARG A 17 -15.10 -1.29 7.52
CA ARG A 17 -14.65 0.04 7.98
C ARG A 17 -15.50 1.19 7.40
N ALA A 18 -16.61 0.85 6.74
CA ALA A 18 -17.53 1.83 6.18
C ALA A 18 -18.10 2.73 7.31
N GLY A 19 -17.79 4.02 7.26
CA GLY A 19 -18.23 5.01 8.25
C GLY A 19 -17.17 5.41 9.30
N GLU A 20 -16.00 4.78 9.33
CA GLU A 20 -14.88 5.24 10.15
C GLU A 20 -14.22 6.49 9.56
N PRO A 21 -13.75 7.44 10.40
CA PRO A 21 -12.98 8.57 9.92
C PRO A 21 -11.66 8.12 9.29
N PHE A 22 -11.20 8.85 8.27
CA PHE A 22 -9.92 8.58 7.61
C PHE A 22 -8.79 8.52 8.64
N THR A 23 -8.08 7.40 8.67
CA THR A 23 -6.91 7.20 9.52
C THR A 23 -5.66 7.29 8.65
N GLU A 24 -4.79 8.25 8.95
CA GLU A 24 -3.44 8.34 8.38
C GLU A 24 -2.68 7.02 8.59
N PHE A 25 -1.92 6.57 7.59
CA PHE A 25 -1.20 5.29 7.66
C PHE A 25 -0.29 5.18 8.88
N PHE A 26 0.40 6.27 9.24
CA PHE A 26 1.31 6.32 10.38
C PHE A 26 0.60 6.35 11.74
N SER A 27 -0.70 6.63 11.78
CA SER A 27 -1.51 6.66 13.00
C SER A 27 -2.16 5.31 13.32
N ILE A 28 -1.94 4.30 12.48
CA ILE A 28 -2.47 2.96 12.72
C ILE A 28 -1.67 2.32 13.88
N PRO A 29 -2.32 1.80 14.95
CA PRO A 29 -1.63 1.39 16.18
C PRO A 29 -0.48 0.39 15.96
N PHE A 30 -0.70 -0.64 15.14
CA PHE A 30 0.35 -1.64 14.85
C PHE A 30 1.50 -1.07 14.02
N VAL A 31 1.23 -0.05 13.20
CA VAL A 31 2.25 0.62 12.39
C VAL A 31 3.12 1.50 13.28
N GLU A 32 2.50 2.27 14.17
CA GLU A 32 3.20 3.13 15.13
C GLU A 32 4.11 2.32 16.06
N GLU A 33 3.58 1.24 16.64
CA GLU A 33 4.35 0.36 17.53
C GLU A 33 5.53 -0.28 16.81
N ARG A 34 5.32 -0.74 15.57
CA ARG A 34 6.39 -1.35 14.77
C ARG A 34 7.46 -0.34 14.35
N LEU A 35 7.09 0.89 14.05
CA LEU A 35 8.04 1.97 13.74
C LEU A 35 8.87 2.38 14.97
N LYS A 36 8.30 2.32 16.17
CA LYS A 36 9.05 2.55 17.44
C LYS A 36 10.11 1.48 17.66
N GLN A 37 9.78 0.21 17.40
CA GLN A 37 10.70 -0.92 17.56
C GLN A 37 11.73 -1.01 16.42
N HIS A 38 11.37 -0.57 15.22
CA HIS A 38 12.20 -0.63 14.01
C HIS A 38 12.17 0.71 13.26
N PRO A 39 13.00 1.70 13.68
CA PRO A 39 13.05 2.97 13.00
C PRO A 39 13.56 2.79 11.57
N ARG A 40 12.86 3.40 10.61
CA ARG A 40 13.22 3.29 9.20
C ARG A 40 14.53 4.05 8.95
N PRO A 41 15.59 3.42 8.40
CA PRO A 41 16.84 4.13 8.11
C PRO A 41 16.61 5.22 7.05
N PRO A 42 17.39 6.31 7.08
CA PRO A 42 17.31 7.34 6.05
C PRO A 42 17.63 6.72 4.69
N ILE A 43 16.71 6.87 3.75
CA ILE A 43 16.88 6.36 2.39
C ILE A 43 17.75 7.39 1.63
N PRO A 44 18.89 7.00 1.07
CA PRO A 44 19.69 7.92 0.26
C PRO A 44 18.89 8.40 -0.95
N LEU A 45 19.09 9.66 -1.35
CA LEU A 45 18.34 10.28 -2.45
C LEU A 45 18.42 9.51 -3.77
N SER A 46 19.52 8.79 -4.02
CA SER A 46 19.70 7.93 -5.19
C SER A 46 18.72 6.74 -5.25
N LEU A 47 18.07 6.40 -4.13
CA LEU A 47 17.07 5.34 -4.02
C LEU A 47 15.63 5.88 -3.95
N LEU A 48 15.45 7.21 -4.00
CA LEU A 48 14.13 7.81 -4.08
C LEU A 48 13.65 7.74 -5.53
N LEU A 49 12.58 6.99 -5.75
CA LEU A 49 11.91 6.93 -7.04
C LEU A 49 11.23 8.27 -7.33
N THR A 50 11.24 8.69 -8.60
CA THR A 50 10.35 9.77 -9.04
C THR A 50 8.89 9.34 -8.94
N GLU A 51 7.96 10.30 -9.01
CA GLU A 51 6.54 10.00 -8.97
C GLU A 51 6.12 9.07 -10.12
N GLU A 52 6.66 9.30 -11.33
CA GLU A 52 6.41 8.49 -12.52
C GLU A 52 6.96 7.07 -12.37
N GLU A 53 8.18 6.93 -11.86
CA GLU A 53 8.79 5.62 -11.60
C GLU A 53 7.97 4.84 -10.57
N ALA A 54 7.63 5.49 -9.44
CA ALA A 54 6.80 4.89 -8.41
C ALA A 54 5.43 4.45 -8.97
N ALA A 55 4.81 5.25 -9.82
CA ALA A 55 3.55 4.91 -10.47
C ALA A 55 3.69 3.65 -11.36
N LEU A 56 4.76 3.55 -12.16
CA LEU A 56 5.03 2.37 -12.99
C LEU A 56 5.22 1.09 -12.16
N TYR A 57 5.97 1.17 -11.06
CA TYR A 57 6.16 0.03 -10.16
C TYR A 57 4.84 -0.41 -9.50
N ILE A 58 4.06 0.53 -8.98
CA ILE A 58 2.77 0.23 -8.35
C ILE A 58 1.80 -0.40 -9.36
N GLN A 59 1.70 0.19 -10.56
CA GLN A 59 0.79 -0.30 -11.59
C GLN A 59 1.18 -1.69 -12.12
N SER A 60 2.48 -1.94 -12.33
CA SER A 60 2.95 -3.25 -12.78
C SER A 60 2.68 -4.34 -11.74
N PHE A 61 2.92 -4.04 -10.46
CA PHE A 61 2.59 -4.94 -9.36
C PHE A 61 1.08 -5.22 -9.28
N TRP A 62 0.24 -4.19 -9.38
CA TRP A 62 -1.21 -4.36 -9.36
C TRP A 62 -1.71 -5.28 -10.48
N ARG A 63 -1.24 -5.08 -11.71
CA ARG A 63 -1.60 -5.96 -12.85
C ARG A 63 -1.24 -7.42 -12.57
N ALA A 64 -0.07 -7.67 -11.99
CA ALA A 64 0.34 -9.02 -11.59
C ALA A 64 -0.55 -9.60 -10.47
N CYS A 65 -0.94 -8.80 -9.48
CA CYS A 65 -1.88 -9.21 -8.44
C CYS A 65 -3.24 -9.58 -9.01
N VAL A 66 -3.78 -8.77 -9.93
CA VAL A 66 -5.08 -9.02 -10.56
C VAL A 66 -5.08 -10.37 -11.29
N VAL A 67 -4.03 -10.67 -12.06
CA VAL A 67 -3.89 -11.95 -12.76
C VAL A 67 -3.81 -13.14 -11.79
N ARG A 68 -3.18 -12.98 -10.62
CA ARG A 68 -3.11 -14.05 -9.60
C ARG A 68 -4.42 -14.27 -8.85
N CYS A 69 -5.31 -13.29 -8.85
CA CYS A 69 -6.66 -13.41 -8.31
C CYS A 69 -7.65 -13.97 -9.34
N ASP A 70 -7.20 -14.23 -10.58
CA ASP A 70 -8.03 -14.88 -11.59
C ASP A 70 -8.18 -16.37 -11.21
N PRO A 71 -9.42 -16.85 -10.97
CA PRO A 71 -9.66 -18.24 -10.58
C PRO A 71 -9.16 -19.25 -11.63
N GLU A 72 -9.18 -18.92 -12.92
CA GLU A 72 -8.66 -19.82 -13.97
C GLU A 72 -7.14 -19.98 -13.88
N ILE A 73 -6.42 -18.93 -13.48
CA ILE A 73 -4.96 -18.94 -13.29
C ILE A 73 -4.60 -19.63 -11.96
N GLN A 74 -5.42 -19.47 -10.93
CA GLN A 74 -5.17 -20.03 -9.59
C GLN A 74 -5.31 -21.55 -9.52
N GLU A 75 -6.18 -22.14 -10.36
CA GLU A 75 -6.41 -23.59 -10.43
C GLU A 75 -5.33 -24.37 -11.21
N LEU A 76 -4.33 -23.68 -11.80
CA LEU A 76 -3.26 -24.29 -12.59
C LEU A 76 -2.05 -24.78 -11.76
N ASN A 77 -2.19 -24.91 -10.44
CA ASN A 77 -1.14 -25.26 -9.47
C ASN A 77 -1.40 -26.60 -8.77
#